data_AF-A0A0C3BX25-F1
#
_entry.id   AF-A0A0C3BX25-F1
#
_cell.length_a   1.000
_cell.length_b   1.000
_cell.length_c   1.000
_cell.angle_alpha   90.00
_cell.angle_beta   90.00
_cell.angle_gamma   90.00
#
_symmetry.space_group_name_H-M   'P 1'
#
loop_
_entity.id
_entity.type
_entity.pdbx_description
1 polymer ?
#
loop_
_entity_poly.entity_id
_entity_poly.type
_entity_poly.pdbx_seq_one_letter_code
_entity_poly.pdbx_strand_id
1 'polypeptide(L)'
;MLDILRSGALNDLPLAITNDDISPTNIIVNNGILTGLVDWEYIEEWPLGWELKAIFWMVGKGMGEGEDYALHDNTLQIEDAFWKEFGAQLPVPVRQQRLAIQSAMQIGAAASTCLYGKYRGAHFASLPSMLEYSIPPAFWSLDQLL
;
A
#
# COMPACT_ATOMS: atom_id res chain seq x y z
N MET A 1 -15.56 -3.78 1.50
CA MET A 1 -14.67 -3.58 2.67
C MET A 1 -15.31 -4.11 3.96
N LEU A 2 -16.42 -3.55 4.45
CA LEU A 2 -17.00 -3.94 5.76
C LEU A 2 -17.32 -5.44 5.90
N ASP A 3 -17.77 -6.10 4.84
CA ASP A 3 -18.07 -7.54 4.88
C ASP A 3 -16.80 -8.39 5.02
N ILE A 4 -15.69 -7.99 4.39
CA ILE A 4 -14.38 -8.63 4.55
C ILE A 4 -13.92 -8.51 6.01
N LEU A 5 -14.05 -7.33 6.62
CA LEU A 5 -13.70 -7.12 8.02
C LEU A 5 -14.54 -7.98 8.95
N ARG A 6 -15.86 -8.01 8.75
CA ARG A 6 -16.80 -8.80 9.55
C ARG A 6 -16.59 -10.30 9.39
N SER A 7 -16.07 -10.75 8.25
CA SER A 7 -15.75 -12.16 8.03
C SER A 7 -14.51 -12.63 8.80
N GLY A 8 -13.70 -11.72 9.35
CA GLY A 8 -12.45 -12.06 10.01
C GLY A 8 -11.27 -12.31 9.07
N ALA A 9 -11.44 -12.10 7.76
CA ALA A 9 -10.42 -12.40 6.74
C ALA A 9 -9.07 -11.69 6.93
N LEU A 10 -9.00 -10.61 7.71
CA LEU A 10 -7.72 -9.99 8.06
C LEU A 10 -6.87 -10.84 9.01
N ASN A 11 -7.51 -11.68 9.83
CA ASN A 11 -6.82 -12.58 10.76
C ASN A 11 -6.14 -13.75 10.03
N ASP A 12 -6.57 -14.02 8.79
CA ASP A 12 -6.04 -15.10 7.93
C ASP A 12 -4.86 -14.62 7.06
N LEU A 13 -4.57 -13.32 7.07
CA LEU A 13 -3.39 -12.77 6.42
C LEU A 13 -2.15 -13.01 7.29
N PRO A 14 -0.99 -13.31 6.69
CA PRO A 14 0.26 -13.33 7.42
C PRO A 14 0.55 -11.93 7.98
N LEU A 15 1.13 -11.88 9.18
CA LEU A 15 1.72 -10.65 9.70
C LEU A 15 3.00 -10.33 8.91
N ALA A 16 3.17 -9.06 8.59
CA ALA A 16 4.36 -8.52 7.97
C ALA A 16 4.99 -7.50 8.93
N ILE A 17 6.32 -7.51 9.00
CA ILE A 17 7.08 -6.46 9.67
C ILE A 17 6.92 -5.18 8.86
N THR A 18 6.44 -4.12 9.50
CA THR A 18 6.22 -2.82 8.88
C THR A 18 7.21 -1.80 9.38
N ASN A 19 7.60 -0.88 8.51
CA ASN A 19 8.29 0.34 8.91
C ASN A 19 7.33 1.33 9.60
N ASP A 20 6.05 1.27 9.21
CA ASP A 20 4.90 2.09 9.63
C ASP A 20 4.99 3.59 9.28
N ASP A 21 6.15 4.07 8.83
CA ASP A 21 6.35 5.40 8.21
C ASP A 21 7.01 5.32 6.82
N ILE A 22 6.62 4.31 6.02
CA ILE A 22 7.20 4.16 4.69
C ILE A 22 6.86 5.36 3.79
N SER A 23 7.91 6.06 3.36
CA SER A 23 7.83 7.30 2.59
C SER A 23 9.09 7.49 1.73
N PRO A 24 9.04 8.33 0.69
CA PRO A 24 10.22 8.60 -0.15
C PRO A 24 11.44 9.11 0.63
N THR A 25 11.25 9.78 1.76
CA THR A 25 12.35 10.28 2.61
C THR A 25 13.08 9.17 3.36
N ASN A 26 12.43 8.02 3.54
CA ASN A 26 12.96 6.88 4.30
C ASN A 26 13.55 5.79 3.38
N ILE A 27 13.49 5.99 2.05
CA ILE A 27 13.96 5.05 1.04
C ILE A 27 15.21 5.60 0.35
N ILE A 28 16.31 4.86 0.38
CA ILE A 28 17.58 5.23 -0.26
C ILE A 28 17.74 4.47 -1.57
N VAL A 29 17.73 5.21 -2.68
CA VAL A 29 17.91 4.66 -4.03
C VAL A 29 19.23 5.15 -4.62
N ASN A 30 20.02 4.23 -5.18
CA ASN A 30 21.23 4.54 -5.94
C ASN A 30 21.13 3.93 -7.34
N ASN A 31 21.19 4.75 -8.39
CA ASN A 31 21.07 4.31 -9.80
C ASN A 31 19.83 3.42 -10.06
N GLY A 32 18.68 3.76 -9.46
CA GLY A 32 17.43 3.00 -9.61
C GLY A 32 17.35 1.71 -8.77
N ILE A 33 18.37 1.42 -7.96
CA ILE A 33 18.40 0.25 -7.07
C ILE A 33 18.12 0.70 -5.64
N LEU A 34 17.20 0.01 -4.96
CA LEU A 34 16.97 0.18 -3.53
C LEU A 34 18.22 -0.28 -2.76
N THR A 35 18.87 0.64 -2.06
CA THR A 35 20.10 0.38 -1.29
C THR A 35 19.91 0.50 0.22
N GLY A 36 18.80 1.06 0.68
CA GLY A 36 18.50 1.17 2.10
C GLY A 36 17.06 1.55 2.37
N LEU A 37 16.58 1.09 3.52
CA LEU A 37 15.37 1.53 4.17
C LEU A 37 15.77 1.96 5.59
N VAL A 38 15.52 3.21 5.92
CA VAL A 38 15.91 3.82 7.19
C VAL A 38 14.68 4.18 8.02
N ASP A 39 14.91 4.77 9.18
CA ASP A 39 13.87 5.29 10.07
C ASP A 39 12.86 4.24 10.53
N TRP A 40 13.34 3.30 11.36
CA TRP A 40 12.57 2.15 11.86
C TRP A 40 11.98 2.41 13.27
N GLU A 41 11.71 3.67 13.62
CA GLU A 41 11.27 4.01 14.99
C GLU A 41 9.86 3.50 15.34
N TYR A 42 9.03 3.18 14.34
CA TYR A 42 7.65 2.68 14.49
C TYR A 42 7.48 1.23 14.03
N ILE A 43 8.52 0.39 14.20
CA ILE A 43 8.45 -1.00 13.76
C ILE A 43 7.32 -1.77 14.48
N GLU A 44 6.42 -2.35 13.70
CA GLU A 44 5.28 -3.12 14.19
C GLU A 44 5.01 -4.35 13.30
N GLU A 45 4.10 -5.21 13.75
CA GLU A 45 3.59 -6.34 12.97
C GLU A 45 2.13 -6.09 12.61
N TRP A 46 1.85 -5.91 11.33
CA TRP A 46 0.48 -5.70 10.82
C TRP A 46 0.12 -6.73 9.75
N PRO A 47 -1.18 -6.99 9.50
CA PRO A 47 -1.59 -7.84 8.40
C PRO A 47 -0.98 -7.40 7.07
N LEU A 48 -0.46 -8.37 6.30
CA LEU A 48 0.10 -8.12 4.98
C LEU A 48 -0.85 -7.28 4.13
N GLY A 49 -0.35 -6.15 3.66
CA GLY A 49 -1.15 -5.18 2.94
C GLY A 49 -1.22 -3.82 3.63
N TRP A 50 -1.07 -3.80 4.96
CA TRP A 50 -1.12 -2.57 5.76
C TRP A 50 -0.28 -1.44 5.17
N GLU A 51 0.96 -1.72 4.77
CA GLU A 51 1.87 -0.70 4.21
C GLU A 51 1.80 -0.51 2.71
N LEU A 52 0.95 -1.23 1.97
CA LEU A 52 0.87 -1.09 0.51
C LEU A 52 0.31 0.26 0.07
N LYS A 53 -0.23 1.07 1.00
CA LYS A 53 -0.55 2.48 0.78
C LYS A 53 0.67 3.30 0.31
N ALA A 54 1.88 2.77 0.50
CA ALA A 54 3.11 3.33 -0.05
C ALA A 54 3.09 3.53 -1.57
N ILE A 55 2.30 2.74 -2.32
CA ILE A 55 2.20 2.88 -3.78
C ILE A 55 1.75 4.30 -4.20
N PHE A 56 0.96 4.98 -3.36
CA PHE A 56 0.48 6.35 -3.62
C PHE A 56 1.58 7.40 -3.62
N TRP A 57 2.72 7.10 -3.00
CA TRP A 57 3.93 7.92 -3.12
C TRP A 57 4.60 7.81 -4.49
N MET A 58 4.42 6.68 -5.17
CA MET A 58 5.02 6.44 -6.48
C MET A 58 4.10 6.89 -7.61
N VAL A 59 2.78 6.73 -7.44
CA VAL A 59 1.82 7.00 -8.52
C VAL A 59 1.30 8.43 -8.55
N GLY A 60 1.56 9.25 -7.53
CA GLY A 60 1.04 10.60 -7.49
C GLY A 60 1.96 11.63 -6.82
N LYS A 61 1.58 12.89 -7.03
CA LYS A 61 2.20 14.11 -6.54
C LYS A 61 1.17 14.93 -5.75
N GLY A 62 1.59 16.02 -5.13
CA GLY A 62 0.67 16.88 -4.38
C GLY A 62 0.39 16.36 -2.98
N MET A 63 1.39 15.71 -2.37
CA MET A 63 1.31 15.18 -1.00
C MET A 63 1.81 16.22 0.02
N GLY A 64 1.78 17.52 -0.33
CA GLY A 64 2.14 18.64 0.53
C GLY A 64 0.90 19.29 1.16
N GLU A 65 1.07 20.01 2.27
CA GLU A 65 -0.03 20.75 2.87
C GLU A 65 -0.54 21.84 1.90
N GLY A 66 -1.84 21.78 1.56
CA GLY A 66 -2.47 22.73 0.64
C GLY A 66 -2.30 22.40 -0.85
N GLU A 67 -1.71 21.25 -1.19
CA GLU A 67 -1.62 20.77 -2.56
C GLU A 67 -2.74 19.75 -2.87
N ASP A 68 -3.23 19.78 -4.10
CA ASP A 68 -4.16 18.76 -4.60
C ASP A 68 -3.39 17.51 -5.00
N TYR A 69 -3.86 16.34 -4.55
CA TYR A 69 -3.29 15.08 -4.99
C TYR A 69 -3.63 14.82 -6.46
N ALA A 70 -2.61 14.51 -7.26
CA ALA A 70 -2.76 14.20 -8.66
C ALA A 70 -1.88 13.03 -9.07
N LEU A 71 -2.38 12.18 -9.94
CA LEU A 71 -1.63 11.06 -10.50
C LEU A 71 -0.58 11.54 -11.51
N HIS A 72 0.48 10.75 -11.67
CA HIS A 72 1.44 10.93 -12.75
C HIS A 72 0.90 10.36 -14.07
N ASP A 73 1.40 10.85 -15.21
CA ASP A 73 0.97 10.37 -16.53
C ASP A 73 1.29 8.87 -16.75
N ASN A 74 2.32 8.37 -16.04
CA ASN A 74 2.78 6.98 -16.09
C ASN A 74 2.23 6.10 -14.96
N THR A 75 1.19 6.52 -14.23
CA THR A 75 0.62 5.75 -13.10
C THR A 75 0.32 4.29 -13.45
N LEU A 76 -0.32 4.03 -14.59
CA LEU A 76 -0.65 2.65 -14.99
C LEU A 76 0.60 1.76 -15.14
N GLN A 77 1.72 2.32 -15.61
CA GLN A 77 2.96 1.57 -15.80
C GLN A 77 3.62 1.27 -14.46
N ILE A 78 3.54 2.21 -13.51
CA ILE A 78 4.04 2.04 -12.14
C ILE A 78 3.22 0.97 -11.40
N GLU A 79 1.88 1.04 -11.49
CA GLU A 79 0.99 0.07 -10.85
C GLU A 79 1.17 -1.35 -11.41
N ASP A 80 1.26 -1.49 -12.74
CA ASP A 80 1.49 -2.78 -13.40
C ASP A 80 2.78 -3.43 -12.89
N ALA A 81 3.89 -2.67 -12.91
CA ALA A 81 5.18 -3.16 -12.43
C ALA A 81 5.13 -3.53 -10.94
N PHE A 82 4.57 -2.66 -10.09
CA PHE A 82 4.50 -2.88 -8.65
C PHE A 82 3.67 -4.12 -8.30
N TRP A 83 2.45 -4.23 -8.83
CA TRP A 83 1.54 -5.31 -8.46
C TRP A 83 1.96 -6.65 -9.03
N LYS A 84 2.56 -6.67 -10.22
CA LYS A 84 3.16 -7.86 -10.79
C LYS A 84 4.28 -8.40 -9.90
N GLU A 85 5.25 -7.57 -9.54
CA GLU A 85 6.41 -7.99 -8.75
C GLU A 85 6.03 -8.32 -7.30
N PHE A 86 5.13 -7.55 -6.68
CA PHE A 86 4.64 -7.85 -5.34
C PHE A 86 3.86 -9.17 -5.32
N GLY A 87 2.90 -9.35 -6.23
CA GLY A 87 2.09 -10.56 -6.31
C GLY A 87 2.93 -11.82 -6.58
N ALA A 88 3.95 -11.71 -7.44
CA ALA A 88 4.85 -12.82 -7.77
C ALA A 88 5.63 -13.36 -6.57
N GLN A 89 5.94 -12.51 -5.59
CA GLN A 89 6.66 -12.89 -4.37
C GLN A 89 5.78 -13.55 -3.30
N LEU A 90 4.46 -13.48 -3.46
CA LEU A 90 3.53 -14.08 -2.49
C LEU A 90 3.23 -15.55 -2.81
N PRO A 91 3.13 -16.41 -1.78
CA PRO A 91 2.56 -17.75 -1.92
C PRO A 91 1.16 -17.69 -2.52
N VAL A 92 0.81 -18.67 -3.37
CA VAL A 92 -0.50 -18.74 -4.02
C VAL A 92 -1.68 -18.59 -3.04
N PRO A 93 -1.72 -19.26 -1.87
CA PRO A 93 -2.84 -19.12 -0.94
C PRO A 93 -2.99 -17.70 -0.38
N VAL A 94 -1.88 -16.97 -0.22
CA VAL A 94 -1.89 -15.57 0.24
C VAL A 94 -2.36 -14.65 -0.88
N ARG A 95 -1.90 -14.91 -2.12
CA ARG A 95 -2.33 -14.17 -3.32
C ARG A 95 -3.84 -14.27 -3.54
N GLN A 96 -4.45 -15.43 -3.26
CA GLN A 96 -5.90 -15.60 -3.36
C GLN A 96 -6.68 -14.72 -2.36
N GLN A 97 -6.04 -14.20 -1.31
CA GLN A 97 -6.62 -13.28 -0.35
C GLN A 97 -6.53 -11.80 -0.77
N ARG A 98 -6.44 -11.49 -2.07
CA ARG A 98 -6.30 -10.13 -2.62
C ARG A 98 -7.25 -9.11 -1.99
N LEU A 99 -8.51 -9.45 -1.78
CA LEU A 99 -9.51 -8.52 -1.19
C LEU A 99 -9.24 -8.23 0.29
N ALA A 100 -8.68 -9.18 1.03
CA ALA A 100 -8.23 -8.97 2.40
C ALA A 100 -6.99 -8.08 2.42
N ILE A 101 -6.00 -8.34 1.54
CA ILE A 101 -4.81 -7.49 1.37
C ILE A 101 -5.20 -6.04 1.03
N GLN A 102 -6.15 -5.86 0.10
CA GLN A 102 -6.69 -4.54 -0.24
C GLN A 102 -7.36 -3.88 0.98
N SER A 103 -8.13 -4.63 1.76
CA SER A 103 -8.78 -4.10 2.96
C SER A 103 -7.75 -3.69 4.01
N ALA A 104 -6.68 -4.47 4.21
CA ALA A 104 -5.56 -4.11 5.08
C ALA A 104 -4.88 -2.81 4.63
N MET A 105 -4.64 -2.65 3.32
CA MET A 105 -4.09 -1.43 2.73
C MET A 105 -4.95 -0.19 3.00
N GLN A 106 -6.27 -0.32 2.81
CA GLN A 106 -7.22 0.77 3.03
C GLN A 106 -7.29 1.17 4.51
N ILE A 107 -7.21 0.21 5.43
CA ILE A 107 -7.13 0.51 6.88
C ILE A 107 -5.80 1.19 7.22
N GLY A 108 -4.68 0.70 6.70
CA GLY A 108 -3.38 1.32 6.92
C GLY A 108 -3.33 2.76 6.38
N ALA A 109 -3.97 3.03 5.24
CA ALA A 109 -4.15 4.39 4.72
C ALA A 109 -4.97 5.27 5.67
N ALA A 110 -6.11 4.78 6.16
CA ALA A 110 -6.94 5.53 7.11
C ALA A 110 -6.21 5.79 8.44
N ALA A 111 -5.49 4.81 8.96
CA ALA A 111 -4.76 4.91 10.23
C ALA A 111 -3.60 5.92 10.12
N SER A 112 -2.78 5.82 9.06
CA SER A 112 -1.62 6.70 8.85
C SER A 112 -1.98 8.15 8.54
N THR A 113 -3.15 8.40 7.94
CA THR A 113 -3.63 9.75 7.63
C THR A 113 -4.34 10.43 8.80
N CYS A 114 -4.87 9.65 9.75
CA CYS A 114 -5.69 10.12 10.88
C CYS A 114 -5.06 9.74 12.24
N LEU A 115 -3.83 10.18 12.50
CA LEU A 115 -3.13 9.89 13.77
C LEU A 115 -3.60 10.80 14.91
N TYR A 116 -3.96 10.21 16.05
CA TYR A 116 -4.30 10.90 17.30
C TYR A 116 -5.42 11.96 17.19
N GLY A 117 -6.41 11.73 16.34
CA GLY A 117 -7.52 12.68 16.12
C GLY A 117 -7.10 13.96 15.38
N LYS A 118 -5.90 13.97 14.80
CA LYS A 118 -5.40 15.01 13.90
C LYS A 118 -5.20 14.38 12.51
N TYR A 119 -5.29 15.19 11.47
CA TYR A 119 -4.96 14.76 10.11
C TYR A 119 -3.63 15.38 9.68
N ARG A 120 -2.84 14.65 8.90
CA ARG A 120 -1.70 15.23 8.17
C ARG A 120 -2.21 15.77 6.84
N GLY A 121 -2.31 17.10 6.68
CA GLY A 121 -2.90 17.74 5.49
C GLY A 121 -2.32 17.24 4.16
N ALA A 122 -0.99 17.09 4.14
CA ALA A 122 -0.19 16.48 3.09
C ALA A 122 -0.72 15.12 2.59
N HIS A 123 -1.01 14.19 3.49
CA HIS A 123 -1.45 12.83 3.12
C HIS A 123 -2.97 12.74 2.97
N PHE A 124 -3.70 13.61 3.65
CA PHE A 124 -5.17 13.61 3.65
C PHE A 124 -5.76 13.87 2.25
N ALA A 125 -5.09 14.68 1.43
CA ALA A 125 -5.51 14.95 0.05
C ALA A 125 -5.59 13.67 -0.82
N SER A 126 -4.73 12.69 -0.55
CA SER A 126 -4.68 11.40 -1.26
C SER A 126 -5.62 10.34 -0.67
N LEU A 127 -6.16 10.55 0.53
CA LEU A 127 -6.95 9.56 1.25
C LEU A 127 -8.18 9.06 0.46
N PRO A 128 -8.97 9.92 -0.22
CA PRO A 128 -10.07 9.44 -1.05
C PRO A 128 -9.59 8.45 -2.13
N SER A 129 -8.50 8.79 -2.83
CA SER A 129 -7.91 7.90 -3.85
C SER A 129 -7.43 6.58 -3.24
N MET A 130 -6.82 6.61 -2.05
CA MET A 130 -6.39 5.39 -1.34
C MET A 130 -7.57 4.48 -0.96
N LEU A 131 -8.67 5.07 -0.48
CA LEU A 131 -9.85 4.32 -0.02
C LEU A 131 -10.68 3.77 -1.19
N GLU A 132 -10.71 4.46 -2.32
CA GLU A 132 -11.40 4.02 -3.55
C GLU A 132 -10.57 3.03 -4.38
N TYR A 133 -9.27 2.93 -4.09
CA TYR A 133 -8.37 2.08 -4.85
C TYR A 133 -8.75 0.61 -4.82
N SER A 134 -8.58 -0.03 -5.98
CA SER A 134 -8.78 -1.47 -6.15
C SER A 134 -7.51 -2.11 -6.70
N ILE A 135 -6.96 -3.06 -5.96
CA ILE A 135 -5.78 -3.82 -6.41
C ILE A 135 -6.15 -4.56 -7.70
N PRO A 136 -5.45 -4.36 -8.82
CA PRO A 136 -5.79 -4.97 -10.09
C PRO A 136 -5.85 -6.51 -9.99
N PRO A 137 -6.88 -7.18 -10.54
CA PRO A 137 -7.02 -8.63 -10.42
C PRO A 137 -6.04 -9.42 -11.29
N ALA A 138 -5.50 -8.81 -12.35
CA ALA A 138 -4.73 -9.49 -13.40
C ALA A 138 -3.55 -10.32 -12.86
N PHE A 139 -2.84 -9.81 -11.87
CA PHE A 139 -1.61 -10.44 -11.33
C PHE A 139 -1.89 -11.48 -10.23
N TRP A 140 -3.16 -11.69 -9.91
CA TRP A 140 -3.59 -12.40 -8.70
C TRP A 140 -4.44 -13.64 -9.00
N SER A 141 -4.81 -13.87 -10.27
CA SER A 141 -5.42 -15.12 -10.71
C SER A 141 -4.36 -16.16 -11.10
N LEU A 142 -4.71 -17.44 -10.91
CA LEU A 142 -3.85 -18.58 -11.28
C LEU A 142 -3.64 -18.72 -12.79
N ASP A 143 -4.49 -18.10 -13.61
CA ASP A 143 -4.55 -18.27 -15.07
C ASP A 143 -3.38 -17.60 -15.82
N GLN A 144 -2.50 -16.89 -15.11
CA GLN A 144 -1.32 -16.22 -15.69
C GLN A 144 0.02 -16.90 -15.34
N LEU A 145 0.00 -18.12 -14.76
CA LEU A 145 1.20 -18.90 -14.40
C LEU A 145 1.51 -20.03 -15.40
N LEU A 146 1.03 -19.96 -16.64
CA LEU A 146 1.38 -20.87 -17.74
C LEU A 146 2.01 -20.12 -18.91
#